data_AF-A0A172Y8V2-F1
#
_entry.id   AF-A0A172Y8V2-F1
#
_cell.length_a   1.000
_cell.length_b   1.000
_cell.length_c   1.000
_cell.angle_alpha   90.00
_cell.angle_beta   90.00
_cell.angle_gamma   90.00
#
_symmetry.space_group_name_H-M   'P 1'
#
loop_
_entity.id
_entity.type
_entity.pdbx_description
1 polymer ?
#
loop_
_entity_poly.entity_id
_entity_poly.type
_entity_poly.pdbx_seq_one_letter_code
_entity_poly.pdbx_strand_id
1 'polypeptide(L)' 'MDVFYCLIHTPEAITPELCVLSGATEIEAVRGVNEVARDWPRLERIDLYRGNREIRSFAPSDLVPTSPIRALAA' A
#
# COMPACT_ATOMS: atom_id res chain seq x y z
N MET A 1 -15.61 12.35 8.31
CA MET A 1 -15.12 10.95 8.36
C MET A 1 -13.80 10.96 7.62
N ASP A 2 -12.68 10.77 8.31
CA ASP A 2 -11.38 10.89 7.66
C ASP A 2 -11.10 9.62 6.85
N VAL A 3 -10.82 9.81 5.57
CA VAL A 3 -10.50 8.73 4.62
C VAL A 3 -9.03 8.37 4.76
N PHE A 4 -8.74 7.07 4.74
CA PHE A 4 -7.38 6.58 4.59
C PHE A 4 -7.02 6.47 3.10
N TYR A 5 -5.86 6.97 2.74
CA TYR A 5 -5.31 6.85 1.39
C TYR A 5 -3.82 6.60 1.46
N CYS A 6 -3.26 6.06 0.38
CA CYS A 6 -1.84 5.84 0.25
C CYS A 6 -1.26 6.50 -1.00
N LEU A 7 0.00 6.91 -0.91
CA LEU A 7 0.81 7.33 -2.05
C LEU A 7 1.83 6.24 -2.34
N ILE A 8 1.84 5.75 -3.56
CA ILE A 8 2.66 4.63 -4.02
C ILE A 8 3.80 5.20 -4.86
N HIS A 9 5.02 5.00 -4.38
CA HIS A 9 6.23 5.46 -5.04
C HIS A 9 6.87 4.32 -5.83
N THR A 10 7.14 4.57 -7.10
CA THR A 10 7.87 3.67 -7.99
C THR A 10 8.97 4.44 -8.71
N PRO A 11 10.05 3.76 -9.13
CA PRO A 11 11.16 4.43 -9.81
C PRO A 11 10.75 5.03 -11.17
N GLU A 12 9.70 4.49 -11.79
CA GLU A 12 9.23 4.90 -13.11
C GLU A 12 8.36 6.16 -13.06
N ALA A 13 7.70 6.41 -11.93
CA ALA A 13 6.71 7.46 -11.80
C ALA A 13 7.29 8.68 -11.09
N ILE A 14 7.27 9.83 -11.78
CA ILE A 14 7.66 11.13 -11.20
C ILE A 14 6.65 11.56 -10.12
N THR A 15 5.37 11.27 -10.35
CA THR A 15 4.28 11.54 -9.43
C THR A 15 3.82 10.24 -8.76
N PRO A 16 3.67 10.20 -7.44
CA PRO A 16 3.17 9.02 -6.75
C PRO A 16 1.74 8.68 -7.17
N GLU A 17 1.44 7.39 -7.20
CA GLU A 17 0.12 6.88 -7.53
C GLU A 17 -0.75 6.86 -6.27
N LEU A 18 -2.01 7.29 -6.38
CA LEU A 18 -2.92 7.41 -5.25
C LEU A 18 -3.79 6.16 -5.11
N CYS A 19 -3.84 5.58 -3.91
CA CYS A 19 -4.81 4.55 -3.55
C CYS A 19 -5.77 5.04 -2.46
N VAL A 20 -7.04 4.63 -2.51
CA VAL A 20 -8.00 4.89 -1.43
C VAL A 20 -8.29 3.57 -0.72
N LEU A 21 -8.25 3.57 0.61
CA LEU A 21 -8.39 2.37 1.43
C LEU A 21 -9.78 2.32 2.07
N SER A 22 -10.43 1.16 1.98
CA SER A 22 -11.80 0.94 2.48
C SER A 22 -11.91 0.80 4.01
N GLY A 23 -10.82 1.00 4.77
CA GLY A 23 -10.76 0.79 6.22
C GLY A 23 -11.28 1.96 7.04
N ALA A 24 -11.91 1.68 8.18
CA ALA A 24 -12.34 2.70 9.14
C ALA A 24 -11.28 2.95 10.23
N THR A 25 -10.35 2.01 10.39
CA THR A 25 -9.29 2.03 11.40
C THR A 25 -7.91 1.99 10.79
N GLU A 26 -6.90 2.43 11.54
CA GLU A 26 -5.50 2.37 11.10
C GLU A 26 -5.04 0.94 10.84
N ILE A 27 -5.46 -0.03 11.67
CA ILE A 27 -5.11 -1.45 11.49
C ILE A 27 -5.64 -1.98 10.14
N GLU A 28 -6.88 -1.66 9.79
CA GLU A 28 -7.47 -2.03 8.50
C GLU A 28 -6.76 -1.33 7.34
N ALA A 29 -6.39 -0.06 7.51
CA ALA A 29 -5.65 0.69 6.50
C ALA A 29 -4.27 0.07 6.25
N VAL A 30 -3.53 -0.32 7.30
CA VAL A 30 -2.24 -1.02 7.17
C VAL A 30 -2.40 -2.37 6.46
N ARG A 31 -3.50 -3.10 6.71
CA ARG A 31 -3.80 -4.33 5.96
C ARG A 31 -4.04 -4.03 4.47
N GLY A 32 -4.80 -2.99 4.16
CA GLY A 32 -5.02 -2.53 2.78
C GLY A 32 -3.73 -2.11 2.08
N VAL A 33 -2.79 -1.47 2.77
CA VAL A 33 -1.45 -1.15 2.23
C VAL A 33 -0.70 -2.43 1.81
N ASN A 34 -0.75 -3.49 2.64
CA ASN A 34 -0.14 -4.77 2.30
C ASN A 34 -0.81 -5.44 1.09
N GLU A 35 -2.12 -5.24 0.91
CA GLU A 35 -2.84 -5.74 -0.27
C GLU A 35 -2.42 -4.98 -1.52
N VAL A 36 -2.43 -3.65 -1.47
CA VAL A 36 -1.99 -2.77 -2.56
C VAL A 36 -0.56 -3.12 -2.98
N ALA A 37 0.37 -3.26 -2.04
CA ALA A 37 1.77 -3.52 -2.34
C ALA A 37 2.02 -4.77 -3.23
N ARG A 38 1.11 -5.75 -3.23
CA ARG A 38 1.23 -6.96 -4.07
C ARG A 38 1.13 -6.66 -5.56
N ASP A 39 0.41 -5.61 -5.92
CA ASP A 39 0.22 -5.21 -7.31
C ASP A 39 1.37 -4.36 -7.85
N TRP A 40 2.34 -4.00 -6.98
CA TRP A 40 3.46 -3.10 -7.28
C TRP A 40 4.82 -3.81 -7.11
N PRO A 41 5.26 -4.60 -8.10
CA PRO A 41 6.48 -5.41 -7.98
C PRO A 41 7.79 -4.61 -7.94
N ARG A 42 7.76 -3.34 -8.37
CA ARG A 42 8.90 -2.40 -8.33
C ARG A 42 8.69 -1.27 -7.32
N LEU A 43 7.95 -1.55 -6.26
CA LEU A 43 7.66 -0.60 -5.20
C LEU A 43 8.94 -0.08 -4.53
N GLU A 44 9.04 1.24 -4.37
CA GLU A 44 10.09 1.89 -3.56
C GLU A 44 9.59 2.22 -2.16
N ARG A 45 8.36 2.72 -2.05
CA ARG A 45 7.73 3.10 -0.77
C ARG A 45 6.23 3.27 -0.91
N ILE A 46 5.48 3.02 0.16
CA ILE A 46 4.08 3.47 0.29
C ILE A 46 3.96 4.39 1.50
N ASP A 47 3.36 5.55 1.31
CA ASP A 47 3.10 6.51 2.39
C ASP A 47 1.60 6.49 2.72
N LEU A 48 1.25 6.16 3.96
CA LEU A 48 -0.13 6.06 4.45
C LEU A 48 -0.57 7.36 5.12
N TYR A 49 -1.72 7.86 4.72
CA TYR A 49 -2.32 9.09 5.23
C TYR A 49 -3.73 8.87 5.76
N ARG A 50 -4.14 9.74 6.67
CA ARG A 50 -5.52 9.91 7.13
C ARG A 50 -5.88 11.39 7.01
N GLY A 51 -6.69 11.74 6.02
CA GLY A 51 -6.89 13.16 5.66
C GLY A 51 -5.54 13.84 5.38
N ASN A 52 -5.25 14.97 6.01
CA ASN A 52 -4.01 15.73 5.76
C ASN A 52 -2.82 15.28 6.62
N ARG A 53 -2.96 14.17 7.36
CA ARG A 53 -1.92 13.69 8.29
C ARG A 53 -1.26 12.43 7.75
N GLU A 54 0.06 12.44 7.65
CA GLU A 54 0.85 11.23 7.46
C GLU A 54 0.79 10.37 8.73
N ILE A 55 0.51 9.09 8.54
CA ILE A 55 0.46 8.09 9.61
C ILE A 55 1.79 7.34 9.67
N ARG A 56 2.23 6.81 8.52
CA ARG A 56 3.44 6.00 8.42
C ARG A 56 3.88 5.83 6.96
N SER A 57 5.17 5.76 6.74
CA SER A 57 5.80 5.31 5.50
C SER A 57 6.24 3.83 5.60
N PHE A 58 6.13 3.08 4.51
CA PHE A 58 6.49 1.65 4.42
C PHE A 58 7.51 1.43 3.31
N ALA A 59 8.68 0.92 3.65
CA ALA A 59 9.61 0.34 2.68
C ALA A 59 9.14 -1.07 2.28
N PRO A 60 9.60 -1.62 1.15
CA PRO A 60 9.23 -2.98 0.73
C PRO A 60 9.52 -4.05 1.78
N SER A 61 10.56 -3.86 2.59
CA SER A 61 10.91 -4.76 3.70
C SER A 61 9.92 -4.76 4.87
N ASP A 62 9.12 -3.69 5.01
CA ASP A 62 8.13 -3.55 6.07
C ASP A 62 6.80 -4.24 5.72
N LEU A 63 6.66 -4.65 4.46
CA LEU A 63 5.45 -5.20 3.88
C LEU A 63 5.60 -6.71 3.77
N VAL A 64 4.57 -7.45 4.18
CA VAL A 64 4.66 -8.91 4.25
C VAL A 64 4.74 -9.47 2.83
N PRO A 65 5.86 -10.14 2.44
CA PRO A 65 5.90 -10.86 1.20
C PRO A 65 4.98 -12.07 1.36
N THR A 66 3.77 -11.97 0.83
CA THR A 66 2.93 -13.16 0.69
C THR A 66 3.37 -13.79 -0.61
N SER A 67 4.08 -14.93 -0.49
CA SER A 67 4.44 -15.77 -1.64
C SER A 67 3.27 -15.83 -2.61
N PRO A 68 3.48 -15.67 -3.93
CA PRO A 68 2.39 -15.86 -4.86
C PRO A 68 1.85 -17.27 -4.63
N ILE A 69 0.58 -17.37 -4.23
CA ILE A 69 -0.13 -18.64 -4.35
C ILE A 69 -0.13 -18.90 -5.85
N ARG A 70 0.80 -19.76 -6.27
CA ARG A 70 0.87 -20.30 -7.61
C ARG A 70 -0.53 -20.87 -7.87
N ALA A 71 -1.34 -20.17 -8.66
CA ALA A 71 -2.57 -20.73 -9.16
C ALA A 71 -2.14 -21.97 -9.94
N LEU A 72 -2.32 -23.15 -9.33
CA LEU A 72 -2.24 -24.39 -10.06
C LEU A 72 -3.38 -24.34 -11.07
N ALA A 73 -3.03 -23.99 -12.30
CA ALA A 73 -3.84 -24.35 -13.45
C ALA A 73 -3.92 -25.88 -13.47
N ALA A 74 -5.14 -26.39 -13.32
CA ALA A 74 -5.54 -27.76 -13.62
C ALA A 74 -6.84 -27.67 -14.43
#